data_AF-A0A0D3JVI8-F1
#
_entry.id   AF-A0A0D3JVI8-F1
#
_cell.length_a   1.000
_cell.length_b   1.000
_cell.length_c   1.000
_cell.angle_alpha   90.00
_cell.angle_beta   90.00
_cell.angle_gamma   90.00
#
_symmetry.space_group_name_H-M   'P 1'
#
loop_
_entity.id
_entity.type
_entity.pdbx_description
1 polymer ?
#
loop_
_entity_poly.entity_id
_entity_poly.type
_entity_poly.pdbx_seq_one_letter_code
_entity_poly.pdbx_strand_id
1 'polypeptide(L)'
;MPALPALALFSVATPVMRPTPPLRPCTVVVAGANGRVGSMVCRQLLRTQEKVTVRALVRSADRVEDYARLSYEVGAEDARYALRPAWALAPEEDGGGFSFETQSQFDETVQSGYGLDRLELVPCELRHEPDLRAALRGAVALVWCACLRG
;
A
#
# COMPACT_ATOMS: atom_id res chain seq x y z
N MET A 1 0.78 48.01 -39.67
CA MET A 1 -0.08 47.11 -38.88
C MET A 1 0.83 46.07 -38.23
N PRO A 2 0.92 45.95 -36.90
CA PRO A 2 1.76 44.94 -36.28
C PRO A 2 1.03 43.59 -36.24
N ALA A 3 1.75 42.51 -36.54
CA ALA A 3 1.24 41.15 -36.48
C ALA A 3 1.00 40.74 -35.01
N LEU A 4 -0.17 40.16 -34.74
CA LEU A 4 -0.50 39.53 -33.46
C LEU A 4 0.42 38.31 -33.24
N PRO A 5 0.93 38.08 -32.03
CA PRO A 5 1.72 36.89 -31.73
C PRO A 5 0.81 35.65 -31.75
N ALA A 6 1.28 34.59 -32.41
CA ALA A 6 0.62 33.29 -32.42
C ALA A 6 0.51 32.76 -30.99
N LEU A 7 -0.72 32.54 -30.52
CA LEU A 7 -0.99 31.79 -29.30
C LEU A 7 -0.43 30.37 -29.46
N ALA A 8 0.64 30.05 -28.74
CA ALA A 8 1.12 28.69 -28.59
C ALA A 8 0.09 27.90 -27.77
N LEU A 9 -0.71 27.08 -28.45
CA LEU A 9 -1.60 26.12 -27.82
C LEU A 9 -0.72 24.98 -27.26
N PHE A 10 -0.34 25.06 -25.98
CA PHE A 10 0.26 23.92 -25.29
C PHE A 10 -0.85 22.91 -24.96
N SER A 11 -0.99 21.90 -25.81
CA SER A 11 -1.72 20.69 -25.45
C SER A 11 -0.87 19.94 -24.43
N VAL A 12 -1.40 19.75 -23.22
CA VAL A 12 -0.85 18.78 -22.27
C VAL A 12 -1.13 17.40 -22.87
N ALA A 13 -0.25 16.94 -23.74
CA ALA A 13 -0.27 15.56 -24.17
C ALA A 13 -0.19 14.71 -22.90
N THR A 14 -1.24 13.92 -22.65
CA THR A 14 -1.24 12.89 -21.62
C THR A 14 0.09 12.16 -21.73
N PRO A 15 0.96 12.16 -20.71
CA PRO A 15 2.23 11.47 -20.82
C PRO A 15 1.90 10.02 -21.16
N VAL A 16 2.33 9.59 -22.35
CA VAL A 16 2.34 8.18 -22.69
C VAL A 16 3.29 7.54 -21.69
N MET A 17 2.73 6.94 -20.63
CA MET A 17 3.50 6.16 -19.67
C MET A 17 4.15 5.04 -20.46
N ARG A 18 5.42 5.23 -20.81
CA ARG A 18 6.25 4.11 -21.28
C ARG A 18 6.32 3.10 -20.13
N PRO A 19 6.30 1.79 -20.42
CA PRO A 19 6.54 0.79 -19.39
C PRO A 19 7.84 1.16 -18.68
N THR A 20 7.74 1.38 -17.36
CA THR A 20 8.89 1.78 -16.56
C THR A 20 9.88 0.62 -16.58
N PRO A 21 11.14 0.84 -16.98
CA PRO A 21 12.12 -0.23 -16.98
C PRO A 21 12.24 -0.79 -15.55
N PRO A 22 12.39 -2.12 -15.40
CA PRO A 22 12.45 -2.74 -14.08
C PRO A 22 13.63 -2.16 -13.30
N LEU A 23 13.38 -1.74 -12.07
CA LEU A 23 14.41 -1.24 -11.17
C LEU A 23 15.37 -2.37 -10.77
N ARG A 24 16.62 -1.98 -10.47
CA ARG A 24 17.59 -2.88 -9.83
C ARG A 24 17.10 -3.23 -8.41
N PRO A 25 17.54 -4.35 -7.83
CA PRO A 25 17.20 -4.69 -6.46
C PRO A 25 17.50 -3.54 -5.49
N CYS A 26 16.47 -3.05 -4.81
CA CYS A 26 16.59 -1.93 -3.88
C CYS A 26 15.40 -1.85 -2.93
N THR A 27 15.54 -1.05 -1.86
CA THR A 27 14.46 -0.76 -0.92
C THR A 27 13.93 0.66 -1.15
N VAL A 28 12.62 0.78 -1.33
CA VAL A 28 11.91 2.06 -1.42
C VAL A 28 11.04 2.24 -0.18
N VAL A 29 11.19 3.37 0.51
CA VAL A 29 10.38 3.71 1.68
C VAL A 29 9.20 4.56 1.25
N VAL A 30 8.01 4.26 1.74
CA VAL A 30 6.79 5.02 1.51
C VAL A 30 6.28 5.58 2.84
N ALA A 31 6.41 6.89 3.05
CA ALA A 31 5.88 7.56 4.22
C ALA A 31 4.38 7.86 4.05
N GLY A 32 3.58 7.57 5.07
CA GLY A 32 2.12 7.71 4.97
C GLY A 32 1.49 6.60 4.11
N ALA A 33 2.04 5.38 4.21
CA ALA A 33 1.63 4.24 3.39
C ALA A 33 0.18 3.81 3.60
N ASN A 34 -0.40 4.05 4.78
CA ASN A 34 -1.84 3.80 5.03
C ASN A 34 -2.75 4.96 4.55
N GLY A 35 -2.19 6.02 3.97
CA GLY A 35 -2.96 7.10 3.35
C GLY A 35 -3.47 6.73 1.96
N ARG A 36 -4.43 7.49 1.42
CA ARG A 36 -5.03 7.24 0.09
C ARG A 36 -4.01 7.13 -1.03
N VAL A 37 -3.03 8.03 -1.08
CA VAL A 37 -1.99 8.03 -2.13
C VAL A 37 -0.91 7.01 -1.81
N GLY A 38 -0.46 6.95 -0.55
CA GLY A 38 0.61 6.04 -0.14
C GLY A 38 0.28 4.58 -0.40
N SER A 39 -0.96 4.16 -0.13
CA SER A 39 -1.39 2.78 -0.36
C SER A 39 -1.37 2.42 -1.85
N MET A 40 -1.81 3.34 -2.71
CA MET A 40 -1.78 3.18 -4.17
C MET A 40 -0.34 3.08 -4.70
N VAL A 41 0.59 3.87 -4.13
CA VAL A 41 2.02 3.80 -4.46
C VAL A 41 2.59 2.45 -4.08
N CYS A 42 2.32 1.97 -2.85
CA CYS A 42 2.75 0.64 -2.40
C CYS A 42 2.25 -0.45 -3.37
N ARG A 43 0.96 -0.45 -3.68
CA ARG A 43 0.38 -1.37 -4.67
C ARG A 43 1.12 -1.28 -6.00
N GLN A 44 1.27 -0.10 -6.57
CA GLN A 44 1.91 0.08 -7.87
C GLN A 44 3.35 -0.45 -7.90
N LEU A 45 4.14 -0.18 -6.86
CA LEU A 45 5.52 -0.68 -6.74
C LEU A 45 5.56 -2.21 -6.64
N LEU A 46 4.73 -2.81 -5.79
CA LEU A 46 4.66 -4.26 -5.63
C LEU A 46 4.26 -4.97 -6.93
N ARG A 47 3.33 -4.38 -7.70
CA ARG A 47 2.84 -4.96 -8.96
C ARG A 47 3.78 -4.81 -10.15
N THR A 48 4.60 -3.77 -10.17
CA THR A 48 5.39 -3.44 -11.38
C THR A 48 6.89 -3.59 -11.20
N GLN A 49 7.39 -3.65 -9.97
CA GLN A 49 8.82 -3.67 -9.68
C GLN A 49 9.19 -4.92 -8.88
N GLU A 50 9.30 -6.07 -9.54
CA GLU A 50 9.52 -7.39 -8.91
C GLU A 50 10.75 -7.48 -7.98
N LYS A 51 11.77 -6.64 -8.22
CA LYS A 51 13.03 -6.65 -7.46
C LYS A 51 13.07 -5.63 -6.33
N VAL A 52 12.00 -4.86 -6.14
CA VAL A 52 11.95 -3.78 -5.15
C VAL A 52 11.29 -4.29 -3.87
N THR A 53 11.95 -4.06 -2.74
CA THR A 53 11.34 -4.19 -1.41
C THR A 53 10.66 -2.87 -1.07
N VAL A 54 9.39 -2.92 -0.70
CA VAL A 54 8.60 -1.75 -0.34
C VAL A 54 8.50 -1.68 1.18
N ARG A 55 9.10 -0.65 1.79
CA ARG A 55 8.98 -0.40 3.23
C ARG A 55 7.89 0.63 3.48
N ALA A 56 6.74 0.16 3.93
CA ALA A 56 5.56 0.97 4.19
C ALA A 56 5.58 1.51 5.63
N LEU A 57 5.71 2.84 5.78
CA LEU A 57 5.66 3.48 7.09
C LEU A 57 4.21 3.76 7.49
N VAL A 58 3.80 3.18 8.61
CA VAL A 58 2.48 3.34 9.22
C VAL A 58 2.60 3.84 10.65
N ARG A 59 1.54 4.42 11.21
CA ARG A 59 1.58 4.92 12.60
C ARG A 59 1.61 3.81 13.63
N SER A 60 0.90 2.72 13.37
CA SER A 60 0.83 1.53 14.21
C SER A 60 0.64 0.32 13.30
N ALA A 61 1.13 -0.83 13.77
CA ALA A 61 0.85 -2.14 13.18
C ALA A 61 0.35 -3.13 14.24
N ASP A 62 -0.08 -2.63 15.41
CA ASP A 62 -0.53 -3.46 16.52
C ASP A 62 -1.84 -4.17 16.19
N ARG A 63 -2.69 -3.54 15.37
CA ARG A 63 -3.93 -4.13 14.88
C ARG A 63 -4.12 -3.91 13.39
N VAL A 64 -4.88 -4.81 12.74
CA VAL A 64 -5.19 -4.73 11.30
C VAL A 64 -5.87 -3.40 10.94
N GLU A 65 -6.71 -2.87 11.83
CA GLU A 65 -7.41 -1.60 11.58
C GLU A 65 -6.46 -0.41 11.42
N ASP A 66 -5.27 -0.46 12.01
CA ASP A 66 -4.27 0.61 11.94
C ASP A 66 -3.66 0.79 10.55
N TYR A 67 -3.74 -0.27 9.72
CA TYR A 67 -3.24 -0.31 8.34
C TYR A 67 -4.24 -0.90 7.34
N ALA A 68 -5.54 -0.93 7.68
CA ALA A 68 -6.58 -1.57 6.87
C ALA A 68 -6.64 -1.05 5.43
N ARG A 69 -6.46 0.26 5.20
CA ARG A 69 -6.46 0.80 3.82
C ARG A 69 -5.28 0.27 3.02
N LEU A 70 -4.09 0.21 3.61
CA LEU A 70 -2.92 -0.37 2.95
C LEU A 70 -3.19 -1.84 2.64
N SER A 71 -3.66 -2.60 3.63
CA SER A 71 -3.99 -4.03 3.52
C SER A 71 -4.97 -4.32 2.38
N TYR A 72 -6.09 -3.58 2.33
CA TYR A 72 -7.05 -3.63 1.24
C TYR A 72 -6.43 -3.28 -0.12
N GLU A 73 -5.71 -2.17 -0.22
CA GLU A 73 -5.19 -1.67 -1.50
C GLU A 73 -4.14 -2.62 -2.11
N VAL A 74 -3.26 -3.21 -1.29
CA VAL A 74 -2.28 -4.18 -1.80
C VAL A 74 -2.88 -5.56 -2.08
N GLY A 75 -4.11 -5.79 -1.63
CA GLY A 75 -4.84 -7.05 -1.80
C GLY A 75 -4.42 -8.13 -0.79
N ALA A 76 -3.90 -7.73 0.37
CA ALA A 76 -3.61 -8.67 1.46
C ALA A 76 -4.89 -9.31 2.00
N GLU A 77 -6.02 -8.60 1.90
CA GLU A 77 -7.35 -9.06 2.30
C GLU A 77 -8.02 -9.98 1.28
N ASP A 78 -7.47 -10.16 0.08
CA ASP A 78 -8.02 -11.06 -0.96
C ASP A 78 -7.75 -12.56 -0.66
N ALA A 79 -7.32 -12.86 0.55
CA ALA A 79 -7.05 -14.20 1.05
C ALA A 79 -8.34 -15.07 1.08
N ARG A 80 -8.19 -16.40 1.11
CA ARG A 80 -9.34 -17.28 1.31
C ARG A 80 -9.86 -17.12 2.72
N TYR A 81 -11.16 -16.85 2.83
CA TYR A 81 -11.91 -16.94 4.06
C TYR A 81 -12.68 -18.26 4.07
N ALA A 82 -12.54 -19.04 5.14
CA ALA A 82 -13.46 -20.15 5.37
C ALA A 82 -14.78 -19.54 5.86
N LEU A 83 -15.73 -19.36 4.94
CA LEU A 83 -17.09 -18.97 5.30
C LEU A 83 -17.78 -20.18 5.92
N ARG A 84 -18.03 -20.14 7.23
CA ARG A 84 -18.94 -21.11 7.86
C ARG A 84 -20.36 -20.85 7.37
N PRO A 85 -21.15 -21.89 7.06
CA PRO A 85 -22.54 -21.69 6.68
C PRO A 85 -23.33 -21.15 7.87
N ALA A 86 -24.29 -20.26 7.62
CA ALA A 86 -24.99 -19.49 8.65
C ALA A 86 -25.68 -20.34 9.75
N TRP A 87 -26.08 -21.57 9.43
CA TRP A 87 -26.72 -22.50 10.37
C TRP A 87 -25.72 -23.25 11.28
N ALA A 88 -24.43 -23.18 11.00
CA ALA A 88 -23.37 -23.73 11.86
C ALA A 88 -22.92 -22.74 12.94
N LEU A 89 -23.41 -21.49 12.90
CA LEU A 89 -23.30 -20.52 14.00
C LEU A 89 -24.36 -20.90 15.04
N ALA A 90 -24.03 -21.84 15.93
CA ALA A 90 -24.89 -22.13 17.07
C ALA A 90 -25.03 -20.85 17.93
N PRO A 91 -26.20 -20.61 18.55
CA PRO A 91 -26.37 -19.51 19.49
C PRO A 91 -25.69 -19.93 20.80
N GLU A 92 -24.36 -19.85 20.86
CA GLU A 92 -23.71 -19.83 22.15
C GLU A 92 -23.96 -18.46 22.80
N GLU A 93 -24.28 -18.51 24.09
CA GLU A 93 -24.60 -17.38 24.95
C GLU A 93 -23.43 -16.37 25.03
N ASP A 94 -23.26 -15.56 23.99
CA ASP A 94 -22.70 -14.20 24.05
C ASP A 94 -22.64 -13.62 22.63
N GLY A 95 -23.66 -12.83 22.28
CA GLY A 95 -23.63 -11.87 21.18
C GLY A 95 -23.58 -12.46 19.76
N GLY A 96 -24.74 -12.52 19.11
CA GLY A 96 -24.90 -12.87 17.69
C GLY A 96 -24.19 -11.90 16.73
N GLY A 97 -22.87 -11.99 16.66
CA GLY A 97 -22.02 -11.36 15.67
C GLY A 97 -21.66 -12.36 14.58
N PHE A 98 -21.72 -11.91 13.32
CA PHE A 98 -21.15 -12.62 12.19
C PHE A 98 -19.64 -12.73 12.40
N SER A 99 -19.15 -13.82 13.01
CA SER A 99 -17.71 -14.04 13.19
C SER A 99 -17.16 -14.70 11.93
N PHE A 100 -16.51 -13.89 11.08
CA PHE A 100 -15.57 -14.43 10.12
C PHE A 100 -14.47 -15.14 10.91
N GLU A 101 -14.14 -16.39 10.56
CA GLU A 101 -12.91 -17.00 11.04
C GLU A 101 -11.76 -16.04 10.75
N THR A 102 -11.15 -15.51 11.80
CA THR A 102 -10.17 -14.41 11.73
C THR A 102 -8.82 -14.85 11.16
N GLN A 103 -8.70 -16.11 10.74
CA GLN A 103 -7.50 -16.68 10.15
C GLN A 103 -7.68 -16.77 8.63
N SER A 104 -7.44 -15.65 7.95
CA SER A 104 -7.31 -15.59 6.51
C SER A 104 -6.11 -16.42 6.04
N GLN A 105 -6.32 -17.35 5.10
CA GLN A 105 -5.23 -18.15 4.53
C GLN A 105 -4.81 -17.57 3.19
N PHE A 106 -3.49 -17.42 2.99
CA PHE A 106 -2.92 -16.95 1.73
C PHE A 106 -3.44 -17.77 0.56
N ASP A 107 -4.04 -17.10 -0.42
CA ASP A 107 -4.53 -17.75 -1.63
C ASP A 107 -3.47 -17.67 -2.72
N GLU A 108 -2.71 -18.73 -2.93
CA GLU A 108 -1.66 -18.77 -3.96
C GLU A 108 -2.21 -18.48 -5.38
N THR A 109 -3.46 -18.84 -5.65
CA THR A 109 -4.07 -18.63 -6.98
C THR A 109 -4.41 -17.17 -7.27
N VAL A 110 -4.67 -16.38 -6.22
CA VAL A 110 -5.06 -14.98 -6.33
C VAL A 110 -3.89 -14.06 -5.99
N GLN A 111 -3.15 -14.36 -4.92
CA GLN A 111 -2.19 -13.46 -4.28
C GLN A 111 -0.73 -13.68 -4.70
N SER A 112 -0.40 -14.73 -5.47
CA SER A 112 0.99 -14.99 -5.92
C SER A 112 1.59 -13.83 -6.74
N GLY A 113 0.77 -13.12 -7.52
CA GLY A 113 1.19 -11.94 -8.30
C GLY A 113 1.17 -10.62 -7.54
N TYR A 114 0.95 -10.64 -6.22
CA TYR A 114 0.72 -9.43 -5.43
C TYR A 114 2.03 -8.87 -4.84
N GLY A 115 3.08 -9.69 -4.77
CA GLY A 115 4.40 -9.29 -4.26
C GLY A 115 4.43 -9.03 -2.76
N LEU A 116 3.47 -9.55 -1.99
CA LEU A 116 3.33 -9.28 -0.55
C LEU A 116 4.54 -9.74 0.27
N ASP A 117 5.31 -10.71 -0.23
CA ASP A 117 6.59 -11.15 0.33
C ASP A 117 7.66 -10.04 0.37
N ARG A 118 7.50 -9.00 -0.45
CA ARG A 118 8.41 -7.85 -0.54
C ARG A 118 7.88 -6.60 0.17
N LEU A 119 6.75 -6.70 0.87
CA LEU A 119 6.17 -5.61 1.64
C LEU A 119 6.64 -5.69 3.11
N GLU A 120 7.44 -4.71 3.53
CA GLU A 120 7.83 -4.53 4.92
C GLU A 120 6.91 -3.48 5.58
N LEU A 121 6.10 -3.89 6.55
CA LEU A 121 5.30 -2.96 7.35
C LEU A 121 6.13 -2.47 8.55
N VAL A 122 6.34 -1.15 8.64
CA VAL A 122 7.18 -0.56 9.69
C VAL A 122 6.39 0.53 10.44
N PRO A 123 6.02 0.30 11.71
CA PRO A 123 5.54 1.35 12.60
C PRO A 123 6.59 2.46 12.74
N CYS A 124 6.19 3.70 12.50
CA CYS A 124 7.08 4.86 12.57
C CYS A 124 6.30 6.13 12.87
N GLU A 125 6.68 6.81 13.97
CA GLU A 125 6.27 8.19 14.21
C GLU A 125 7.16 9.12 13.39
N LEU A 126 6.62 9.69 12.31
CA LEU A 126 7.39 10.50 11.35
C LEU A 126 7.96 11.78 11.98
N ARG A 127 7.42 12.24 13.11
CA ARG A 127 7.94 13.39 13.86
C ARG A 127 9.09 13.01 14.80
N HIS A 128 9.31 11.73 15.04
CA HIS A 128 10.40 11.23 15.87
C HIS A 128 11.62 10.90 15.00
N GLU A 129 12.65 11.74 15.06
CA GLU A 129 13.86 11.60 14.21
C GLU A 129 14.52 10.22 14.31
N PRO A 130 14.72 9.61 15.51
CA PRO A 130 15.34 8.29 15.61
C PRO A 130 14.58 7.20 14.85
N ASP A 131 13.25 7.20 14.93
CA ASP A 131 12.40 6.23 14.22
C ASP A 131 12.51 6.42 12.72
N LEU A 132 12.39 7.66 12.25
CA LEU A 132 12.52 7.97 10.82
C LEU A 132 13.91 7.58 10.30
N ARG A 133 14.97 7.90 11.04
CA ARG A 133 16.34 7.53 10.68
C ARG A 133 16.50 6.01 10.61
N ALA A 134 15.92 5.28 11.56
CA ALA A 134 15.95 3.82 11.56
C ALA A 134 15.19 3.22 10.37
N ALA A 135 14.01 3.76 10.08
CA ALA A 135 13.16 3.35 8.96
C ALA A 135 13.80 3.61 7.59
N LEU A 136 14.63 4.66 7.45
CA LEU A 136 15.30 5.01 6.20
C LEU A 136 16.59 4.23 5.94
N ARG A 137 17.10 3.44 6.89
CA ARG A 137 18.36 2.71 6.69
C ARG A 137 18.30 1.76 5.49
N GLY A 138 19.27 1.89 4.60
CA GLY A 138 19.41 1.07 3.39
C GLY A 138 18.43 1.41 2.26
N ALA A 139 17.53 2.39 2.45
CA ALA A 139 16.62 2.82 1.42
C ALA A 139 17.33 3.67 0.36
N VAL A 140 17.01 3.44 -0.92
CA VAL A 140 17.55 4.24 -2.03
C VAL A 140 16.65 5.41 -2.41
N ALA A 141 15.38 5.35 -2.02
CA ALA A 141 14.40 6.37 -2.28
C ALA A 141 13.34 6.43 -1.17
N LEU A 142 12.82 7.64 -0.95
CA LEU A 142 11.71 7.92 -0.06
C LEU A 142 10.60 8.57 -0.89
N VAL A 143 9.42 7.95 -0.89
CA VAL A 143 8.19 8.54 -1.41
C VAL A 143 7.40 9.12 -0.25
N TRP A 144 7.30 10.45 -0.20
CA TRP A 144 6.62 11.14 0.88
C TRP A 144 5.15 11.39 0.55
N CYS A 145 4.26 10.56 1.09
CA CYS A 145 2.80 10.72 0.96
C CYS A 145 2.13 11.17 2.25
N ALA A 146 2.90 11.36 3.32
CA ALA A 146 2.39 11.80 4.61
C ALA A 146 2.06 13.29 4.57
N CYS A 147 0.81 13.64 4.86
CA CYS A 147 0.37 15.02 5.05
C CYS A 147 -0.26 15.16 6.43
N LEU A 148 -0.07 16.32 7.06
CA LEU A 148 -0.84 16.70 8.25
C LEU A 148 -2.32 16.76 7.86
N ARG A 149 -3.18 16.08 8.62
CA ARG A 149 -4.58 16.48 8.71
C ARG A 149 -4.58 17.77 9.53
N GLY A 150 -4.84 18.89 8.86
CA GLY A 150 -5.23 20.14 9.52
C GLY A 150 -6.61 20.01 10.13
#